data_AF-A0A4Q5XHU7-F1
#
_entry.id   AF-A0A4Q5XHU7-F1
#
_cell.length_a   1.000
_cell.length_b   1.000
_cell.length_c   1.000
_cell.angle_alpha   90.00
_cell.angle_beta   90.00
_cell.angle_gamma   90.00
#
_symmetry.space_group_name_H-M   'P 1'
#
loop_
_entity.id
_entity.type
_entity.pdbx_description
1 polymer ?
#
loop_
_entity_poly.entity_id
_entity_poly.type
_entity_poly.pdbx_seq_one_letter_code
_entity_poly.pdbx_strand_id
1 'polypeptide(L)'
;MRIRCVAWRPSPSAALAFRATVLVGLTLGCSDASHRLGGAYELSDGLRLGECAKGADLESIDRMEDADGTIDPIAGRSGVWLSWNDKTGWQEPSDLNETFVMKELDPPRGRSHFAASSRGGGFGDWGARIGFELQVQQGYDLSRYAGITFWARRGSGPAFVLRFVLPDRATTPRGKQCLTYACNDHFGVDLVLTEEFERYSFAWSDFEQIGWGEPKPSSLDAAAVYAVHFQIDKEQDFDFTVDDIALLCHPE
;
A
#
# COMPACT_ATOMS: atom_id res chain seq x y z
N MET A 1 -2.85 -20.08 12.02
CA MET A 1 -2.76 -19.89 10.56
C MET A 1 -1.37 -19.36 10.25
N ARG A 2 -0.53 -20.09 9.51
CA ARG A 2 0.87 -19.67 9.26
C ARG A 2 0.89 -18.76 8.04
N ILE A 3 1.17 -17.48 8.23
CA ILE A 3 1.46 -16.52 7.16
C ILE A 3 2.65 -17.09 6.37
N ARG A 4 2.42 -17.44 5.10
CA ARG A 4 3.50 -17.84 4.18
C ARG A 4 3.95 -16.58 3.47
N CYS A 5 5.12 -16.06 3.83
CA CYS A 5 5.90 -15.22 2.92
C CYS A 5 6.22 -16.07 1.68
N VAL A 6 5.50 -15.85 0.58
CA VAL A 6 5.83 -16.47 -0.71
C VAL A 6 6.94 -15.63 -1.31
N ALA A 7 8.19 -16.03 -1.08
CA ALA A 7 9.32 -15.51 -1.82
C ALA A 7 9.16 -15.94 -3.30
N TRP A 8 8.91 -14.98 -4.17
CA TRP A 8 8.86 -15.17 -5.61
C TRP A 8 10.28 -15.57 -6.09
N ARG A 9 10.45 -16.80 -6.59
CA ARG A 9 11.75 -17.30 -7.09
C ARG A 9 11.76 -17.25 -8.62
N PRO A 10 12.59 -16.41 -9.26
CA PRO A 10 12.86 -16.58 -10.69
C PRO A 10 13.74 -17.82 -10.92
N SER A 11 13.43 -18.56 -12.00
CA SER A 11 14.15 -19.76 -12.42
C SER A 11 15.60 -19.47 -12.82
N PRO A 12 16.58 -20.32 -12.48
CA PRO A 12 17.96 -20.13 -12.90
C PRO A 12 18.18 -20.71 -14.30
N SER A 13 18.30 -19.83 -15.30
CA SER A 13 18.91 -20.20 -16.58
C SER A 13 20.42 -19.96 -16.51
N ALA A 14 21.17 -21.04 -16.71
CA ALA A 14 22.61 -21.06 -16.83
C ALA A 14 23.10 -20.17 -17.99
N ALA A 15 24.23 -19.49 -17.81
CA ALA A 15 25.48 -19.83 -18.51
C ALA A 15 26.54 -18.70 -18.51
N LEU A 16 27.78 -19.17 -18.28
CA LEU A 16 29.06 -18.74 -18.82
C LEU A 16 29.73 -17.42 -18.37
N ALA A 17 30.93 -17.63 -17.83
CA ALA A 17 31.97 -16.65 -17.58
C ALA A 17 32.56 -16.10 -18.88
N PHE A 18 32.75 -14.78 -18.93
CA PHE A 18 33.71 -14.12 -19.82
C PHE A 18 34.49 -13.06 -19.02
N ARG A 19 35.82 -13.21 -19.01
CA ARG A 19 36.76 -12.13 -18.70
C ARG A 19 36.92 -11.28 -19.97
N ALA A 20 36.90 -9.94 -19.85
CA ALA A 20 38.05 -9.08 -20.16
C ALA A 20 37.68 -7.61 -20.42
N THR A 21 38.61 -6.75 -19.98
CA THR A 21 39.01 -5.42 -20.50
C THR A 21 38.12 -4.19 -20.25
N VAL A 22 38.74 -3.24 -19.55
CA VAL A 22 38.36 -1.84 -19.39
C VAL A 22 38.43 -1.13 -20.75
N LEU A 23 37.34 -0.46 -21.13
CA LEU A 23 37.32 0.57 -22.17
C LEU A 23 36.50 1.75 -21.65
N VAL A 24 37.19 2.88 -21.48
CA VAL A 24 36.60 4.19 -21.19
C VAL A 24 35.93 4.69 -22.47
N GLY A 25 34.61 4.80 -22.45
CA GLY A 25 33.81 5.34 -23.54
C GLY A 25 32.86 6.41 -23.02
N LEU A 26 33.04 7.64 -23.49
CA LEU A 26 32.16 8.78 -23.29
C LEU A 26 30.79 8.51 -23.91
N THR A 27 29.76 8.41 -23.07
CA THR A 27 28.36 8.64 -23.46
C THR A 27 27.71 9.48 -22.36
N LEU A 28 27.60 10.80 -22.56
CA LEU A 28 26.59 11.59 -21.86
C LEU A 28 25.28 11.43 -22.63
N GLY A 29 24.70 10.24 -22.44
CA GLY A 29 23.36 9.88 -22.86
C GLY A 29 22.31 10.47 -21.92
N CYS A 30 21.07 10.47 -22.40
CA CYS A 30 19.86 10.99 -21.80
C CYS A 30 19.75 10.76 -20.28
N SER A 31 19.30 11.80 -19.60
CA SER A 31 18.86 11.76 -18.21
C SER A 31 17.62 10.85 -18.06
N ASP A 32 17.82 9.62 -17.58
CA ASP A 32 16.76 8.80 -16.98
C ASP A 32 17.07 8.63 -15.50
N ALA A 33 16.75 9.66 -14.72
CA ALA A 33 16.91 9.68 -13.27
C ALA A 33 15.55 9.98 -12.63
N SER A 34 14.65 8.99 -12.55
CA SER A 34 13.49 9.06 -11.63
C SER A 34 12.76 7.73 -11.33
N HIS A 35 13.06 6.60 -12.00
CA HIS A 35 12.25 5.37 -11.85
C HIS A 35 12.62 4.43 -10.69
N ARG A 36 13.12 4.95 -9.56
CA ARG A 36 13.40 4.10 -8.39
C ARG A 36 12.43 4.49 -7.29
N LEU A 37 11.75 3.51 -6.71
CA LEU A 37 11.06 3.67 -5.42
C LEU A 37 12.04 4.39 -4.48
N GLY A 38 11.56 5.43 -3.81
CA GLY A 38 12.38 6.26 -2.94
C GLY A 38 12.76 5.40 -1.78
N GLY A 39 13.83 4.63 -1.90
CA GLY A 39 14.04 3.49 -1.01
C GLY A 39 15.16 2.56 -1.44
N ALA A 40 16.18 3.04 -2.18
CA ALA A 40 17.24 2.17 -2.67
C ALA A 40 18.22 1.77 -1.53
N TYR A 41 17.84 0.79 -0.71
CA TYR A 41 18.64 -0.43 -0.81
C TYR A 41 18.36 -0.96 -2.22
N GLU A 42 19.37 -1.22 -3.04
CA GLU A 42 19.16 -1.97 -4.28
C GLU A 42 18.06 -3.01 -4.03
N LEU A 43 16.99 -2.98 -4.80
CA LEU A 43 15.95 -4.00 -4.70
C LEU A 43 16.70 -5.32 -4.63
N SER A 44 16.71 -5.96 -3.46
CA SER A 44 17.40 -7.23 -3.27
C SER A 44 16.88 -8.28 -4.27
N ASP A 45 15.75 -7.96 -4.91
CA ASP A 45 14.97 -8.80 -5.79
C ASP A 45 14.94 -8.29 -7.25
N GLY A 46 15.56 -7.15 -7.60
CA GLY A 46 15.71 -6.69 -8.99
C GLY A 46 14.43 -6.25 -9.73
N LEU A 47 13.33 -5.95 -9.02
CA LEU A 47 12.06 -5.54 -9.64
C LEU A 47 12.18 -4.18 -10.38
N ARG A 48 11.42 -4.00 -11.46
CA ARG A 48 11.39 -2.76 -12.25
C ARG A 48 10.14 -1.98 -11.90
N LEU A 49 10.33 -0.75 -11.40
CA LEU A 49 9.24 0.19 -11.21
C LEU A 49 8.93 0.91 -12.53
N GLY A 50 7.66 1.00 -12.90
CA GLY A 50 7.19 1.70 -14.09
C GLY A 50 5.73 1.40 -14.36
N GLU A 51 5.22 1.82 -15.51
CA GLU A 51 3.87 1.43 -15.91
C GLU A 51 3.85 -0.07 -16.27
N CYS A 52 2.87 -0.83 -15.76
CA CYS A 52 2.77 -2.26 -16.09
C CYS A 52 2.60 -2.50 -17.60
N ALA A 53 1.93 -1.57 -18.30
CA ALA A 53 1.78 -1.62 -19.76
C ALA A 53 3.11 -1.50 -20.52
N LYS A 54 4.19 -1.10 -19.86
CA LYS A 54 5.56 -1.00 -20.39
C LYS A 54 6.46 -2.14 -19.89
N GLY A 55 5.84 -3.22 -19.40
CA GLY A 55 6.52 -4.42 -18.93
C GLY A 55 7.24 -4.21 -17.59
N ALA A 56 6.81 -3.28 -16.74
CA ALA A 56 7.32 -3.15 -15.38
C ALA A 56 6.88 -4.33 -14.50
N ASP A 57 7.55 -4.53 -13.36
CA ASP A 57 7.15 -5.53 -12.37
C ASP A 57 6.27 -4.90 -11.28
N LEU A 58 6.44 -3.60 -11.02
CA LEU A 58 5.65 -2.80 -10.07
C LEU A 58 5.21 -1.48 -10.72
N GLU A 59 4.01 -1.00 -10.39
CA GLU A 59 3.55 0.34 -10.74
C GLU A 59 3.19 1.14 -9.49
N SER A 60 3.85 2.29 -9.29
CA SER A 60 3.63 3.14 -8.09
C SER A 60 2.20 3.64 -8.00
N ILE A 61 1.60 3.52 -6.81
CA ILE A 61 0.44 4.31 -6.41
C ILE A 61 0.93 5.59 -5.74
N ASP A 62 1.84 5.47 -4.78
CA ASP A 62 2.41 6.59 -4.06
C ASP A 62 3.74 6.20 -3.41
N ARG A 63 4.75 7.07 -3.58
CA ARG A 63 6.09 6.93 -2.98
C ARG A 63 6.29 7.84 -1.78
N MET A 64 5.36 8.75 -1.50
CA MET A 64 5.41 9.71 -0.39
C MET A 64 6.53 10.76 -0.47
N GLU A 65 7.47 10.63 -1.40
CA GLU A 65 8.69 11.45 -1.51
C GLU A 65 8.47 12.92 -1.98
N ASP A 66 7.26 13.29 -2.41
CA ASP A 66 6.91 14.69 -2.69
C ASP A 66 6.40 15.44 -1.44
N ALA A 67 6.33 14.74 -0.30
CA ALA A 67 5.99 15.27 1.01
C ALA A 67 4.62 15.96 1.09
N ASP A 68 3.69 15.61 0.20
CA ASP A 68 2.35 16.16 0.18
C ASP A 68 1.28 15.19 0.74
N GLY A 69 0.01 15.53 0.56
CA GLY A 69 -1.12 14.74 1.06
C GLY A 69 -1.86 13.98 -0.03
N THR A 70 -1.26 13.82 -1.20
CA THR A 70 -1.88 13.25 -2.40
C THR A 70 -1.08 12.07 -2.91
N ILE A 71 -1.74 11.16 -3.61
CA ILE A 71 -1.03 10.04 -4.26
C ILE A 71 -0.41 10.51 -5.58
N ASP A 72 0.68 9.85 -6.00
CA ASP A 72 1.30 10.09 -7.31
C ASP A 72 0.20 10.04 -8.41
N PRO A 73 0.07 11.05 -9.30
CA PRO A 73 -0.97 11.11 -10.33
C PRO A 73 -0.69 10.18 -11.54
N ILE A 74 -0.41 8.91 -11.26
CA ILE A 74 -0.04 7.88 -12.22
C ILE A 74 -1.29 7.12 -12.68
N ALA A 75 -1.34 6.81 -13.98
CA ALA A 75 -2.41 6.01 -14.59
C ALA A 75 -3.84 6.51 -14.28
N GLY A 76 -4.00 7.83 -14.14
CA GLY A 76 -5.29 8.49 -13.89
C GLY A 76 -5.79 8.41 -12.44
N ARG A 77 -4.98 7.97 -11.49
CA ARG A 77 -5.27 8.05 -10.04
C ARG A 77 -5.11 9.49 -9.55
N SER A 78 -5.88 9.89 -8.53
CA SER A 78 -5.92 11.28 -8.04
C SER A 78 -6.43 11.42 -6.60
N GLY A 79 -6.06 10.46 -5.77
CA GLY A 79 -6.41 10.37 -4.36
C GLY A 79 -5.76 11.39 -3.45
N VAL A 80 -6.40 11.61 -2.31
CA VAL A 80 -5.87 12.39 -1.19
C VAL A 80 -5.84 11.49 0.04
N TRP A 81 -4.74 11.55 0.79
CA TRP A 81 -4.58 10.91 2.07
C TRP A 81 -5.43 11.58 3.14
N LEU A 82 -6.06 10.76 3.96
CA LEU A 82 -6.97 11.17 5.01
C LEU A 82 -6.82 10.24 6.22
N SER A 83 -7.14 10.78 7.39
CA SER A 83 -7.38 10.03 8.62
C SER A 83 -8.88 9.98 8.91
N TRP A 84 -9.32 8.89 9.51
CA TRP A 84 -10.68 8.72 10.02
C TRP A 84 -10.64 7.98 11.35
N ASN A 85 -11.43 8.40 12.32
CA ASN A 85 -11.66 7.63 13.53
C ASN A 85 -13.11 7.73 14.03
N ASP A 86 -13.42 6.89 15.01
CA ASP A 86 -14.75 6.79 15.61
C ASP A 86 -15.09 7.89 16.64
N LYS A 87 -14.23 8.90 16.80
CA LYS A 87 -14.37 10.06 17.71
C LYS A 87 -14.32 9.74 19.21
N THR A 88 -13.96 8.52 19.61
CA THR A 88 -13.86 8.14 21.03
C THR A 88 -12.42 8.10 21.58
N GLY A 89 -11.42 8.00 20.71
CA GLY A 89 -10.00 7.99 21.05
C GLY A 89 -9.22 9.20 20.51
N TRP A 90 -7.91 9.06 20.39
CA TRP A 90 -7.04 10.07 19.76
C TRP A 90 -6.22 9.45 18.63
N GLN A 91 -5.97 10.23 17.58
CA GLN A 91 -5.20 9.83 16.40
C GLN A 91 -4.33 11.00 15.94
N GLU A 92 -3.12 10.69 15.46
CA GLU A 92 -2.26 11.59 14.71
C GLU A 92 -1.94 10.96 13.35
N PRO A 93 -2.08 11.68 12.22
CA PRO A 93 -2.75 12.99 12.09
C PRO A 93 -4.23 12.94 12.50
N SER A 94 -4.75 14.04 13.04
CA SER A 94 -6.14 14.09 13.52
C SER A 94 -7.12 14.06 12.35
N ASP A 95 -8.31 13.49 12.54
CA ASP A 95 -9.38 13.48 11.54
C ASP A 95 -10.27 14.74 11.59
N LEU A 96 -9.81 15.81 12.26
CA LEU A 96 -10.50 17.09 12.45
C LEU A 96 -10.15 18.13 11.37
N ASN A 97 -10.18 17.72 10.09
CA ASN A 97 -9.80 18.53 8.92
C ASN A 97 -8.34 18.98 8.90
N GLU A 98 -7.44 18.22 9.53
CA GLU A 98 -6.01 18.40 9.30
C GLU A 98 -5.65 17.82 7.93
N THR A 99 -4.80 18.53 7.19
CA THR A 99 -4.22 17.98 5.97
C THR A 99 -3.28 16.84 6.38
N PHE A 100 -3.54 15.64 5.88
CA PHE A 100 -2.58 14.55 6.00
C PHE A 100 -1.36 14.92 5.17
N VAL A 101 -0.17 14.88 5.77
CA VAL A 101 1.10 15.13 5.09
C VAL A 101 2.07 14.01 5.41
N MET A 102 2.92 13.66 4.45
CA MET A 102 3.94 12.65 4.69
C MET A 102 4.94 13.13 5.72
N LYS A 103 5.33 12.20 6.60
CA LYS A 103 6.29 12.45 7.67
C LYS A 103 7.68 12.08 7.21
N GLU A 104 8.66 12.92 7.55
CA GLU A 104 10.06 12.62 7.33
C GLU A 104 10.48 11.37 8.12
N LEU A 105 11.19 10.46 7.46
CA LEU A 105 11.76 9.26 8.05
C LEU A 105 13.12 9.57 8.68
N ASP A 106 13.24 9.27 9.98
CA ASP A 106 14.50 9.35 10.72
C ASP A 106 14.79 8.01 11.45
N PRO A 107 15.82 7.24 11.02
CA PRO A 107 16.62 7.45 9.81
C PRO A 107 15.79 7.16 8.53
N PRO A 108 16.22 7.67 7.36
CA PRO A 108 15.61 7.33 6.08
C PRO A 108 15.72 5.83 5.77
N ARG A 109 14.72 5.27 5.08
CA ARG A 109 14.77 3.89 4.57
C ARG A 109 15.50 3.88 3.23
N GLY A 110 16.83 3.83 3.25
CA GLY A 110 17.63 3.86 2.02
C GLY A 110 17.56 5.22 1.33
N ARG A 111 16.81 5.32 0.22
CA ARG A 111 16.50 6.60 -0.46
C ARG A 111 15.09 7.10 -0.17
N SER A 112 14.37 6.47 0.75
CA SER A 112 13.07 6.94 1.20
C SER A 112 13.28 7.96 2.29
N HIS A 113 12.76 9.15 2.10
CA HIS A 113 12.83 10.20 3.09
C HIS A 113 11.48 10.50 3.72
N PHE A 114 10.38 10.02 3.14
CA PHE A 114 9.04 10.36 3.59
C PHE A 114 8.13 9.13 3.59
N ALA A 115 7.18 9.10 4.52
CA ALA A 115 6.22 8.01 4.63
C ALA A 115 4.90 8.49 5.24
N ALA A 116 3.84 7.72 5.04
CA ALA A 116 2.58 7.94 5.74
C ALA A 116 2.65 7.25 7.12
N SER A 117 2.53 8.01 8.20
CA SER A 117 2.53 7.47 9.56
C SER A 117 1.22 7.77 10.27
N SER A 118 0.80 6.87 11.15
CA SER A 118 -0.26 7.17 12.11
C SER A 118 -0.05 6.47 13.43
N ARG A 119 -0.44 7.16 14.51
CA ARG A 119 -0.45 6.63 15.86
C ARG A 119 -1.68 7.09 16.61
N GLY A 120 -2.10 6.32 17.60
CA GLY A 120 -3.31 6.59 18.34
C GLY A 120 -3.68 5.49 19.32
N GLY A 121 -4.84 5.66 19.95
CA GLY A 121 -5.37 4.70 20.92
C GLY A 121 -6.65 5.19 21.61
N GLY A 122 -7.22 4.30 22.42
CA GLY A 122 -8.42 4.61 23.23
C GLY A 122 -9.75 4.60 22.47
N PHE A 123 -9.80 4.03 21.26
CA PHE A 123 -11.03 3.89 20.49
C PHE A 123 -11.96 2.83 21.08
N GLY A 124 -13.27 3.07 21.02
CA GLY A 124 -14.31 2.28 21.69
C GLY A 124 -15.46 1.82 20.79
N ASP A 125 -15.53 2.24 19.53
CA ASP A 125 -16.56 1.80 18.57
C ASP A 125 -15.95 0.92 17.46
N TRP A 126 -15.50 1.51 16.35
CA TRP A 126 -14.92 0.79 15.21
C TRP A 126 -13.41 1.03 15.03
N GLY A 127 -12.81 1.94 15.79
CA GLY A 127 -11.37 2.20 15.75
C GLY A 127 -10.97 3.42 14.92
N ALA A 128 -9.87 3.27 14.18
CA ALA A 128 -9.27 4.32 13.37
C ALA A 128 -8.67 3.76 12.07
N ARG A 129 -8.47 4.62 11.09
CA ARG A 129 -7.78 4.28 9.84
C ARG A 129 -7.11 5.49 9.22
N ILE A 130 -6.11 5.23 8.38
CA ILE A 130 -5.59 6.17 7.39
C ILE A 130 -5.67 5.55 6.01
N GLY A 131 -5.62 6.36 4.98
CA GLY A 131 -5.59 5.88 3.60
C GLY A 131 -6.05 6.94 2.62
N PHE A 132 -6.36 6.50 1.40
CA PHE A 132 -6.72 7.38 0.30
C PHE A 132 -7.74 6.71 -0.62
N GLU A 133 -8.51 7.54 -1.32
CA GLU A 133 -9.34 7.09 -2.45
C GLU A 133 -8.47 6.94 -3.70
N LEU A 134 -8.72 5.94 -4.55
CA LEU A 134 -7.96 5.80 -5.81
C LEU A 134 -8.39 6.84 -6.84
N GLN A 135 -9.70 7.10 -6.87
CA GLN A 135 -10.35 8.19 -7.60
C GLN A 135 -11.53 8.70 -6.78
N VAL A 136 -11.67 10.02 -6.71
CA VAL A 136 -12.72 10.65 -5.92
C VAL A 136 -14.10 10.18 -6.39
N GLN A 137 -14.84 9.56 -5.46
CA GLN A 137 -16.22 9.07 -5.67
C GLN A 137 -16.41 8.00 -6.77
N GLN A 138 -15.33 7.44 -7.31
CA GLN A 138 -15.39 6.47 -8.41
C GLN A 138 -14.52 5.25 -8.11
N GLY A 139 -14.98 4.07 -8.55
CA GLY A 139 -14.18 2.86 -8.51
C GLY A 139 -13.09 2.94 -9.57
N TYR A 140 -11.87 2.56 -9.19
CA TYR A 140 -10.74 2.40 -10.09
C TYR A 140 -10.56 0.93 -10.46
N ASP A 141 -10.25 0.67 -11.72
CA ASP A 141 -10.04 -0.68 -12.23
C ASP A 141 -8.60 -1.15 -11.93
N LEU A 142 -8.48 -2.02 -10.93
CA LEU A 142 -7.26 -2.72 -10.56
C LEU A 142 -7.19 -4.15 -11.13
N SER A 143 -8.16 -4.58 -11.95
CA SER A 143 -8.21 -5.95 -12.47
C SER A 143 -7.05 -6.31 -13.40
N ARG A 144 -6.36 -5.29 -13.95
CA ARG A 144 -5.17 -5.45 -14.79
C ARG A 144 -3.87 -5.75 -14.03
N TYR A 145 -3.89 -5.74 -12.70
CA TYR A 145 -2.73 -6.00 -11.85
C TYR A 145 -2.92 -7.33 -11.12
N ALA A 146 -1.82 -7.95 -10.71
CA ALA A 146 -1.84 -9.21 -9.97
C ALA A 146 -2.15 -9.04 -8.49
N GLY A 147 -1.95 -7.83 -7.95
CA GLY A 147 -2.04 -7.56 -6.52
C GLY A 147 -1.48 -6.20 -6.15
N ILE A 148 -1.19 -6.03 -4.86
CA ILE A 148 -0.69 -4.79 -4.26
C ILE A 148 0.42 -5.09 -3.27
N THR A 149 1.35 -4.15 -3.12
CA THR A 149 2.46 -4.24 -2.19
C THR A 149 2.77 -2.89 -1.58
N PHE A 150 3.33 -2.91 -0.37
CA PHE A 150 3.80 -1.73 0.33
C PHE A 150 4.88 -2.13 1.34
N TRP A 151 5.65 -1.16 1.79
CA TRP A 151 6.53 -1.30 2.95
C TRP A 151 5.83 -0.81 4.19
N ALA A 152 6.02 -1.49 5.32
CA ALA A 152 5.48 -1.05 6.58
C ALA A 152 6.33 -1.49 7.77
N ARG A 153 6.19 -0.74 8.86
CA ARG A 153 6.69 -1.10 10.20
C ARG A 153 5.76 -0.56 11.28
N ARG A 154 5.83 -1.12 12.48
CA ARG A 154 5.27 -0.50 13.68
C ARG A 154 6.33 0.29 14.46
N GLY A 155 5.87 1.25 15.26
CA GLY A 155 6.68 1.91 16.27
C GLY A 155 7.02 0.98 17.44
N SER A 156 7.86 1.48 18.33
CA SER A 156 8.16 0.81 19.61
C SER A 156 6.92 0.83 20.50
N GLY A 157 6.44 -0.32 20.94
CA GLY A 157 5.20 -0.41 21.71
C GLY A 157 4.62 -1.81 21.72
N PRO A 158 3.41 -1.99 22.28
CA PRO A 158 2.71 -3.26 22.19
C PRO A 158 2.43 -3.61 20.72
N ALA A 159 2.42 -4.91 20.42
CA ALA A 159 1.94 -5.38 19.12
C ALA A 159 0.42 -5.16 19.02
N PHE A 160 -0.03 -4.81 17.83
CA PHE A 160 -1.43 -4.65 17.46
C PHE A 160 -1.67 -5.34 16.11
N VAL A 161 -2.94 -5.53 15.77
CA VAL A 161 -3.35 -6.03 14.45
C VAL A 161 -3.71 -4.85 13.57
N LEU A 162 -3.01 -4.72 12.46
CA LEU A 162 -3.35 -3.80 11.38
C LEU A 162 -4.10 -4.56 10.30
N ARG A 163 -5.31 -4.12 9.95
CA ARG A 163 -6.05 -4.66 8.82
C ARG A 163 -5.81 -3.79 7.60
N PHE A 164 -5.21 -4.36 6.56
CA PHE A 164 -5.09 -3.73 5.26
C PHE A 164 -6.35 -3.98 4.43
N VAL A 165 -7.03 -2.93 3.98
CA VAL A 165 -8.42 -3.02 3.51
C VAL A 165 -8.60 -2.32 2.17
N LEU A 166 -9.37 -2.96 1.27
CA LEU A 166 -9.76 -2.46 -0.04
C LEU A 166 -11.30 -2.45 -0.15
N PRO A 167 -11.96 -1.28 -0.02
CA PRO A 167 -13.37 -1.13 -0.33
C PRO A 167 -13.63 -1.28 -1.83
N ASP A 168 -14.47 -2.23 -2.20
CA ASP A 168 -14.94 -2.41 -3.57
C ASP A 168 -16.40 -1.99 -3.74
N ARG A 169 -16.94 -2.13 -4.96
CA ARG A 169 -18.34 -1.75 -5.23
C ARG A 169 -19.39 -2.49 -4.40
N ALA A 170 -19.08 -3.67 -3.87
CA ALA A 170 -19.99 -4.43 -3.03
C ALA A 170 -19.98 -3.95 -1.58
N THR A 171 -18.82 -3.52 -1.10
CA THR A 171 -18.58 -3.17 0.31
C THR A 171 -18.52 -1.67 0.57
N THR A 172 -18.70 -0.82 -0.43
CA THR A 172 -18.79 0.64 -0.19
C THR A 172 -20.17 1.17 -0.57
N PRO A 173 -20.78 2.08 0.22
CA PRO A 173 -22.02 2.75 -0.17
C PRO A 173 -21.91 3.45 -1.54
N ARG A 174 -20.70 3.86 -1.95
CA ARG A 174 -20.45 4.51 -3.25
C ARG A 174 -20.64 3.56 -4.44
N GLY A 175 -20.46 2.26 -4.22
CA GLY A 175 -20.72 1.22 -5.21
C GLY A 175 -22.20 0.96 -5.46
N LYS A 176 -23.08 1.46 -4.57
CA LYS A 176 -24.54 1.36 -4.66
C LYS A 176 -25.09 -0.08 -4.69
N GLN A 177 -24.27 -1.09 -4.40
CA GLN A 177 -24.69 -2.49 -4.30
C GLN A 177 -25.05 -2.89 -2.87
N CYS A 178 -24.32 -2.34 -1.89
CA CYS A 178 -24.75 -2.32 -0.52
C CYS A 178 -25.30 -0.93 -0.16
N LEU A 179 -26.43 -0.88 0.55
CA LEU A 179 -27.15 0.34 0.92
C LEU A 179 -27.40 0.48 2.44
N THR A 180 -26.75 -0.35 3.26
CA THR A 180 -26.97 -0.37 4.72
C THR A 180 -25.66 -0.18 5.48
N TYR A 181 -25.69 -0.19 6.82
CA TYR A 181 -24.47 -0.18 7.62
C TYR A 181 -23.55 -1.38 7.32
N ALA A 182 -24.13 -2.49 6.84
CA ALA A 182 -23.43 -3.72 6.49
C ALA A 182 -22.41 -3.57 5.34
N CYS A 183 -22.30 -2.38 4.72
CA CYS A 183 -21.32 -2.17 3.65
C CYS A 183 -19.91 -2.23 4.20
N ASN A 184 -19.66 -1.69 5.39
CA ASN A 184 -18.30 -1.45 5.88
C ASN A 184 -17.49 -2.71 6.26
N ASP A 185 -18.00 -3.90 5.94
CA ASP A 185 -17.24 -5.15 5.99
C ASP A 185 -16.42 -5.31 4.70
N HIS A 186 -15.42 -4.46 4.56
CA HIS A 186 -14.56 -4.44 3.39
C HIS A 186 -13.62 -5.65 3.33
N PHE A 187 -13.23 -5.99 2.11
CA PHE A 187 -12.19 -6.98 1.82
C PHE A 187 -10.85 -6.55 2.42
N GLY A 188 -10.24 -7.41 3.23
CA GLY A 188 -9.00 -7.07 3.92
C GLY A 188 -8.17 -8.26 4.39
N VAL A 189 -6.94 -7.96 4.79
CA VAL A 189 -5.95 -8.90 5.32
C VAL A 189 -5.43 -8.37 6.66
N ASP A 190 -5.39 -9.23 7.67
CA ASP A 190 -4.86 -8.89 9.00
C ASP A 190 -3.35 -9.10 9.06
N LEU A 191 -2.62 -8.12 9.59
CA LEU A 191 -1.17 -8.06 9.64
C LEU A 191 -0.71 -7.76 11.07
N VAL A 192 0.41 -8.38 11.44
CA VAL A 192 1.19 -7.98 12.61
C VAL A 192 2.53 -7.49 12.09
N LEU A 193 2.76 -6.18 12.21
CA LEU A 193 3.97 -5.54 11.70
C LEU A 193 5.16 -5.79 12.62
N THR A 194 6.36 -5.81 12.05
CA THR A 194 7.61 -5.77 12.82
C THR A 194 8.07 -4.34 13.09
N GLU A 195 9.06 -4.16 13.96
CA GLU A 195 9.66 -2.84 14.23
C GLU A 195 10.58 -2.37 13.11
N GLU A 196 10.97 -3.29 12.22
CA GLU A 196 11.76 -3.01 11.03
C GLU A 196 10.84 -2.90 9.81
N PHE A 197 11.28 -2.13 8.81
CA PHE A 197 10.56 -2.07 7.56
C PHE A 197 10.62 -3.42 6.83
N GLU A 198 9.44 -3.98 6.59
CA GLU A 198 9.25 -5.16 5.76
C GLU A 198 8.33 -4.84 4.60
N ARG A 199 8.51 -5.55 3.48
CA ARG A 199 7.60 -5.47 2.34
C ARG A 199 6.49 -6.51 2.50
N TYR A 200 5.25 -6.04 2.44
CA TYR A 200 4.05 -6.86 2.43
C TYR A 200 3.46 -6.86 1.03
N SER A 201 3.08 -8.03 0.51
CA SER A 201 2.57 -8.19 -0.86
C SER A 201 1.40 -9.17 -0.84
N PHE A 202 0.30 -8.80 -1.50
CA PHE A 202 -0.95 -9.55 -1.51
C PHE A 202 -1.50 -9.66 -2.93
N ALA A 203 -1.94 -10.86 -3.30
CA ALA A 203 -2.81 -11.08 -4.46
C ALA A 203 -4.26 -10.73 -4.10
N TRP A 204 -5.11 -10.48 -5.09
CA TRP A 204 -6.53 -10.19 -4.84
C TRP A 204 -7.28 -11.31 -4.13
N SER A 205 -6.84 -12.55 -4.32
CA SER A 205 -7.40 -13.73 -3.64
C SER A 205 -7.08 -13.80 -2.16
N ASP A 206 -6.14 -12.99 -1.65
CA ASP A 206 -5.79 -12.99 -0.24
C ASP A 206 -6.79 -12.18 0.60
N PHE A 207 -7.61 -11.35 -0.04
CA PHE A 207 -8.55 -10.45 0.65
C PHE A 207 -9.90 -11.14 0.86
N GLU A 208 -10.38 -11.07 2.10
CA GLU A 208 -11.68 -11.61 2.49
C GLU A 208 -12.42 -10.59 3.37
N GLN A 209 -13.75 -10.66 3.40
CA GLN A 209 -14.55 -9.95 4.40
C GLN A 209 -14.42 -10.63 5.77
N ILE A 210 -14.69 -9.89 6.86
CA ILE A 210 -14.77 -10.46 8.21
C ILE A 210 -16.01 -11.38 8.31
N GLY A 211 -17.07 -11.08 7.55
CA GLY A 211 -18.23 -11.94 7.33
C GLY A 211 -19.53 -11.45 7.96
N TRP A 212 -19.59 -10.20 8.42
CA TRP A 212 -20.79 -9.55 8.97
C TRP A 212 -21.50 -8.65 7.95
N GLY A 213 -20.85 -8.28 6.85
CA GLY A 213 -21.42 -7.39 5.84
C GLY A 213 -22.45 -8.04 4.92
N GLU A 214 -23.13 -7.21 4.13
CA GLU A 214 -24.06 -7.63 3.08
C GLU A 214 -23.97 -6.67 1.88
N PRO A 215 -23.76 -7.17 0.64
CA PRO A 215 -23.65 -8.57 0.26
C PRO A 215 -22.32 -9.20 0.70
N LYS A 216 -22.26 -10.53 0.71
CA LYS A 216 -21.06 -11.35 0.98
C LYS A 216 -20.50 -12.02 -0.29
N PRO A 217 -19.99 -11.25 -1.27
CA PRO A 217 -19.28 -11.83 -2.41
C PRO A 217 -18.10 -12.68 -1.94
N SER A 218 -17.79 -13.74 -2.70
CA SER A 218 -16.74 -14.69 -2.36
C SER A 218 -15.32 -14.17 -2.63
N SER A 219 -15.17 -13.00 -3.22
CA SER A 219 -13.89 -12.42 -3.64
C SER A 219 -14.00 -10.91 -3.87
N LEU A 220 -12.88 -10.21 -3.67
CA LEU A 220 -12.74 -8.79 -4.01
C LEU A 220 -13.04 -8.53 -5.49
N ASP A 221 -13.83 -7.51 -5.77
CA ASP A 221 -14.05 -7.03 -7.13
C ASP A 221 -12.99 -6.01 -7.55
N ALA A 222 -11.85 -6.52 -8.04
CA ALA A 222 -10.73 -5.69 -8.45
C ALA A 222 -11.06 -4.72 -9.61
N ALA A 223 -12.16 -4.92 -10.35
CA ALA A 223 -12.57 -4.01 -11.42
C ALA A 223 -13.17 -2.69 -10.91
N ALA A 224 -13.48 -2.59 -9.61
CA ALA A 224 -14.06 -1.40 -9.01
C ALA A 224 -13.65 -1.23 -7.55
N VAL A 225 -12.37 -0.89 -7.33
CA VAL A 225 -11.82 -0.58 -5.99
C VAL A 225 -11.84 0.92 -5.76
N TYR A 226 -12.36 1.36 -4.61
CA TYR A 226 -12.58 2.78 -4.33
C TYR A 226 -11.46 3.41 -3.50
N ALA A 227 -10.83 2.63 -2.63
CA ALA A 227 -9.84 3.17 -1.69
C ALA A 227 -8.83 2.11 -1.26
N VAL A 228 -7.76 2.59 -0.62
CA VAL A 228 -6.76 1.79 0.07
C VAL A 228 -6.72 2.29 1.51
N HIS A 229 -6.98 1.42 2.48
CA HIS A 229 -7.00 1.78 3.90
C HIS A 229 -6.11 0.89 4.75
N PHE A 230 -5.53 1.50 5.78
CA PHE A 230 -4.81 0.85 6.87
C PHE A 230 -5.63 1.07 8.14
N GLN A 231 -6.32 0.03 8.59
CA GLN A 231 -7.35 0.11 9.64
C GLN A 231 -6.90 -0.59 10.93
N ILE A 232 -7.15 0.07 12.04
CA ILE A 232 -6.95 -0.41 13.40
C ILE A 232 -8.33 -0.56 14.05
N ASP A 233 -8.58 -1.73 14.64
CA ASP A 233 -9.79 -1.98 15.42
C ASP A 233 -9.72 -1.24 16.77
N LYS A 234 -10.86 -1.08 17.44
CA LYS A 234 -10.94 -0.50 18.78
C LYS A 234 -10.09 -1.26 19.81
N GLU A 235 -9.92 -0.65 20.99
CA GLU A 235 -9.22 -1.25 22.13
C GLU A 235 -7.74 -1.60 21.88
N GLN A 236 -7.13 -0.98 20.86
CA GLN A 236 -5.71 -1.13 20.54
C GLN A 236 -5.03 0.24 20.53
N ASP A 237 -3.86 0.32 21.16
CA ASP A 237 -2.90 1.38 20.92
C ASP A 237 -2.06 1.01 19.69
N PHE A 238 -1.78 1.98 18.82
CA PHE A 238 -1.04 1.75 17.60
C PHE A 238 -0.06 2.88 17.29
N ASP A 239 1.00 2.51 16.60
CA ASP A 239 1.97 3.40 15.95
C ASP A 239 2.51 2.62 14.75
N PHE A 240 2.25 3.09 13.54
CA PHE A 240 2.76 2.47 12.33
C PHE A 240 3.13 3.49 11.27
N THR A 241 3.96 3.02 10.34
CA THR A 241 4.39 3.77 9.16
C THR A 241 4.28 2.87 7.95
N VAL A 242 3.73 3.41 6.86
CA VAL A 242 3.60 2.76 5.55
C VAL A 242 4.24 3.62 4.47
N ASP A 243 4.81 2.96 3.47
CA ASP A 243 5.71 3.58 2.51
C ASP A 243 5.71 2.77 1.19
N ASP A 244 6.10 3.40 0.08
CA ASP A 244 6.28 2.78 -1.24
C ASP A 244 5.09 1.87 -1.67
N ILE A 245 3.88 2.44 -1.74
CA ILE A 245 2.69 1.68 -2.13
C ILE A 245 2.67 1.51 -3.65
N ALA A 246 2.62 0.26 -4.11
CA ALA A 246 2.66 -0.08 -5.53
C ALA A 246 1.76 -1.27 -5.87
N LEU A 247 1.36 -1.35 -7.13
CA LEU A 247 0.62 -2.47 -7.70
C LEU A 247 1.60 -3.49 -8.27
N LEU A 248 1.31 -4.77 -8.07
CA LEU A 248 2.05 -5.88 -8.68
C LEU A 248 1.59 -6.04 -10.13
N CYS A 249 2.49 -5.89 -11.09
CA CYS A 249 2.15 -6.17 -12.48
C CYS A 249 1.95 -7.69 -12.67
N HIS A 250 1.14 -8.09 -13.66
CA HIS A 250 1.13 -9.50 -14.05
C HIS A 250 2.51 -9.87 -14.59
N PRO A 251 3.06 -11.05 -14.23
CA PRO A 251 4.23 -11.55 -14.91
C PRO A 251 3.91 -11.70 -16.41
N GLU A 252 4.82 -11.22 -17.26
CA GLU A 252 4.78 -11.47 -18.71
C GLU A 252 4.86 -12.98 -19.03
#